data_AF-E6X7P0-F1
#
_entry.id   AF-E6X7P0-F1
#
_cell.length_a   1.000
_cell.length_b   1.000
_cell.length_c   1.000
_cell.angle_alpha   90.00
_cell.angle_beta   90.00
_cell.angle_gamma   90.00
#
_symmetry.space_group_name_H-M   'P 1'
#
loop_
_entity.id
_entity.type
_entity.pdbx_description
1 polymer ?
#
loop_
_entity_poly.entity_id
_entity_poly.type
_entity_poly.pdbx_seq_one_letter_code
_entity_poly.pdbx_strand_id
1 'polypeptide(L)'
;MKKSNLDKTITLAAFTIALITIVMVIMNYMDSKPILDSEVFTVEGGFGYQIQAEDKIIIKQEYIPAIQGAVPFNTKNDAWLVSNLVINKLLNKENPVVTLNDLENLNIKVLNRQ
;
A
#
# COMPACT_ATOMS: atom_id res chain seq x y z
N MET A 1 -53.98 13.20 -19.11
CA MET A 1 -53.84 13.69 -17.72
C MET A 1 -52.53 14.46 -17.60
N LYS A 2 -52.57 15.72 -17.13
CA LYS A 2 -51.38 16.57 -16.97
C LYS A 2 -50.67 16.14 -15.68
N LYS A 3 -49.47 15.55 -15.77
CA LYS A 3 -48.67 15.14 -14.60
C LYS A 3 -48.49 16.33 -13.65
N SER A 4 -48.71 16.11 -12.35
CA SER A 4 -48.60 17.15 -11.34
C SER A 4 -47.15 17.62 -11.21
N ASN A 5 -46.93 18.82 -10.67
CA ASN A 5 -45.56 19.30 -10.41
C ASN A 5 -44.81 18.39 -9.43
N LEU A 6 -45.54 17.72 -8.53
CA LEU A 6 -45.01 16.73 -7.59
C LEU A 6 -44.44 15.48 -8.30
N ASP A 7 -45.16 14.98 -9.32
CA ASP A 7 -44.69 13.81 -10.09
C ASP A 7 -43.39 14.11 -10.84
N LYS A 8 -43.24 15.35 -11.33
CA LYS A 8 -42.03 15.80 -12.03
C LYS A 8 -40.85 15.93 -11.07
N THR A 9 -41.06 16.49 -9.88
CA THR A 9 -39.99 16.59 -8.86
C THR A 9 -39.54 15.22 -8.37
N ILE A 10 -40.47 14.28 -8.17
CA ILE A 10 -40.13 12.90 -7.80
C ILE A 10 -39.33 12.21 -8.91
N THR A 11 -39.77 12.35 -10.17
CA THR A 11 -39.07 11.76 -11.32
C THR A 11 -37.66 12.35 -11.47
N LEU A 12 -37.51 13.67 -11.29
CA LEU A 12 -36.21 14.35 -11.36
C LEU A 12 -35.29 13.89 -10.22
N ALA A 13 -35.80 13.79 -8.99
CA ALA A 13 -35.01 13.30 -7.85
C ALA A 13 -34.52 11.86 -8.07
N ALA A 14 -35.40 10.96 -8.51
CA ALA A 14 -35.02 9.58 -8.80
C ALA A 14 -33.91 9.49 -9.88
N PHE A 15 -34.01 10.31 -10.93
CA PHE A 15 -32.98 10.39 -11.97
C PHE A 15 -31.66 10.91 -11.41
N THR A 16 -31.68 11.95 -10.56
CA THR A 16 -30.45 12.47 -9.94
C THR A 16 -29.78 11.45 -9.02
N ILE A 17 -30.56 10.68 -8.25
CA ILE A 17 -30.03 9.62 -7.38
C ILE A 17 -29.39 8.53 -8.23
N ALA A 18 -30.05 8.10 -9.31
CA ALA A 18 -29.50 7.10 -10.23
C ALA A 18 -28.19 7.57 -10.89
N LEU A 19 -28.10 8.86 -11.23
CA LEU A 19 -26.87 9.43 -11.78
C LEU A 19 -25.73 9.42 -10.74
N ILE A 20 -26.02 9.80 -9.50
CA ILE A 20 -25.03 9.80 -8.41
C ILE A 20 -24.53 8.38 -8.13
N THR A 21 -25.42 7.38 -8.07
CA THR A 21 -25.00 5.98 -7.83
C THR A 21 -24.15 5.46 -8.98
N ILE A 22 -24.48 5.78 -10.23
CA ILE A 22 -23.66 5.43 -11.40
C ILE A 22 -22.27 6.07 -11.30
N VAL A 23 -22.17 7.34 -10.92
CA VAL A 23 -20.88 8.02 -10.74
C VAL A 23 -20.07 7.38 -9.62
N MET A 24 -20.68 7.04 -8.48
CA MET A 24 -19.98 6.33 -7.38
C MET A 24 -19.46 4.96 -7.82
N VAL A 25 -20.24 4.21 -8.61
CA VAL A 25 -19.81 2.93 -9.16
C VAL A 25 -18.61 3.11 -10.10
N ILE A 26 -18.67 4.08 -11.04
CA ILE A 26 -17.56 4.36 -11.95
C ILE A 26 -16.28 4.75 -11.19
N MET A 27 -16.40 5.61 -10.17
CA MET A 27 -15.27 6.01 -9.34
C MET A 27 -14.58 4.82 -8.66
N ASN A 28 -15.34 3.82 -8.21
CA ASN A 28 -14.77 2.59 -7.64
C ASN A 28 -14.01 1.73 -8.68
N TYR A 29 -14.40 1.77 -9.95
CA TYR A 29 -13.72 1.02 -11.02
C TYR A 29 -12.48 1.73 -11.58
N MET A 30 -12.31 3.03 -11.33
CA MET A 30 -11.16 3.81 -11.83
C MET A 30 -9.94 3.79 -10.88
N ASP A 31 -9.95 2.96 -9.84
CA ASP A 31 -8.84 2.88 -8.87
C ASP A 31 -7.60 2.25 -9.52
N SER A 32 -6.70 3.11 -10.02
CA SER A 32 -5.45 2.69 -10.66
C SER A 32 -4.37 2.53 -9.59
N LYS A 33 -3.82 1.33 -9.45
CA LYS A 33 -2.71 1.10 -8.52
C LYS A 33 -1.43 1.71 -9.08
N PRO A 34 -0.62 2.42 -8.26
CA PRO A 34 0.67 2.91 -8.71
C PRO A 34 1.60 1.73 -9.03
N ILE A 35 2.47 1.91 -10.02
CA ILE A 35 3.55 0.95 -10.30
C ILE A 35 4.65 1.21 -9.26
N LEU A 36 4.90 0.20 -8.43
CA LEU A 36 5.92 0.23 -7.39
C LEU A 36 6.93 -0.88 -7.66
N ASP A 37 8.20 -0.53 -7.66
CA ASP A 37 9.31 -1.48 -7.78
C ASP A 37 10.19 -1.42 -6.53
N SER A 38 10.77 -2.57 -6.15
CA SER A 38 11.78 -2.65 -5.09
C SER A 38 13.12 -3.11 -5.61
N GLU A 39 14.17 -2.61 -4.97
CA GLU A 39 15.55 -3.03 -5.20
C GLU A 39 16.24 -3.28 -3.85
N VAL A 40 17.04 -4.35 -3.80
CA VAL A 40 17.88 -4.66 -2.63
C VAL A 40 19.31 -4.25 -2.92
N PHE A 41 19.89 -3.47 -2.00
CA PHE A 41 21.26 -2.97 -2.09
C PHE A 41 22.10 -3.43 -0.89
N THR A 42 23.42 -3.40 -1.05
CA THR A 42 24.37 -3.74 0.01
C THR A 42 24.63 -2.54 0.92
N VAL A 43 24.73 -2.79 2.22
CA VAL A 43 25.18 -1.83 3.24
C VAL A 43 26.33 -2.42 4.03
N GLU A 44 26.94 -1.62 4.91
CA GLU A 44 27.93 -2.14 5.85
C GLU A 44 27.31 -3.25 6.71
N GLY A 45 27.88 -4.46 6.63
CA GLY A 45 27.45 -5.61 7.42
C GLY A 45 26.20 -6.34 6.93
N GLY A 46 25.61 -5.99 5.77
CA GLY A 46 24.45 -6.73 5.26
C GLY A 46 23.75 -6.07 4.08
N PHE A 47 22.41 -6.10 4.10
CA PHE A 47 21.55 -5.62 3.02
C PHE A 47 20.49 -4.64 3.54
N GLY A 48 20.08 -3.72 2.66
CA GLY A 48 18.91 -2.86 2.81
C GLY A 48 18.06 -2.91 1.53
N TYR A 49 16.89 -2.30 1.55
CA TYR A 49 16.04 -2.20 0.37
C TYR A 49 15.54 -0.78 0.13
N GLN A 50 15.20 -0.49 -1.10
CA GLN A 50 14.47 0.71 -1.48
C GLN A 50 13.23 0.36 -2.29
N ILE A 51 12.24 1.25 -2.27
CA ILE A 51 11.04 1.18 -3.08
C ILE A 51 10.94 2.49 -3.84
N GLN A 52 10.66 2.39 -5.13
CA GLN A 52 10.49 3.52 -6.04
C GLN A 52 9.10 3.49 -6.68
N ALA A 53 8.55 4.69 -6.86
CA ALA A 53 7.38 4.93 -7.68
C ALA A 53 7.84 5.75 -8.88
N GLU A 54 7.70 5.20 -10.08
CA GLU A 54 8.33 5.74 -11.29
C GLU A 54 9.84 5.94 -11.06
N ASP A 55 10.36 7.16 -11.20
CA ASP A 55 11.79 7.47 -11.04
C ASP A 55 12.14 8.04 -9.64
N LYS A 56 11.23 7.95 -8.67
CA LYS A 56 11.42 8.52 -7.33
C LYS A 56 11.49 7.45 -6.26
N ILE A 57 12.59 7.40 -5.51
CA ILE A 57 12.71 6.61 -4.28
C ILE A 57 11.75 7.19 -3.24
N ILE A 58 10.77 6.39 -2.82
CA ILE A 58 9.77 6.77 -1.82
C ILE A 58 10.06 6.17 -0.44
N ILE A 59 10.77 5.04 -0.40
CA ILE A 59 11.20 4.38 0.84
C ILE A 59 12.62 3.89 0.63
N LYS A 60 13.50 4.14 1.60
CA LYS A 60 14.85 3.57 1.66
C LYS A 60 15.11 3.09 3.07
N GLN A 61 15.31 1.79 3.24
CA GLN A 61 15.55 1.15 4.53
C GLN A 61 16.87 0.39 4.49
N GLU A 62 17.85 0.97 5.16
CA GLU A 62 19.19 0.38 5.33
C GLU A 62 19.20 -0.70 6.41
N TYR A 63 18.21 -0.67 7.32
CA TYR A 63 18.11 -1.53 8.50
C TYR A 63 16.74 -2.22 8.61
N ILE A 64 16.68 -3.30 9.39
CA ILE A 64 15.46 -4.06 9.65
C ILE A 64 14.44 -3.15 10.37
N PRO A 65 13.24 -2.91 9.80
CA PRO A 65 12.18 -2.17 10.47
C PRO A 65 11.75 -2.83 11.78
N ALA A 66 11.17 -2.07 12.71
CA ALA A 66 10.69 -2.55 14.02
C ALA A 66 11.77 -3.13 14.96
N ILE A 67 13.04 -3.15 14.55
CA ILE A 67 14.17 -3.55 15.38
C ILE A 67 14.94 -2.30 15.78
N GLN A 68 15.30 -2.21 17.06
CA GLN A 68 16.09 -1.09 17.56
C GLN A 68 17.54 -1.20 17.08
N GLY A 69 18.09 -0.09 16.58
CA GLY A 69 19.48 0.04 16.18
C GLY A 69 19.72 -0.14 14.68
N ALA A 70 21.00 -0.02 14.29
CA ALA A 70 21.45 -0.12 12.90
C ALA A 70 21.74 -1.58 12.51
N VAL A 71 20.72 -2.43 12.59
CA VAL A 71 20.84 -3.86 12.25
C VAL A 71 20.44 -4.06 10.79
N PRO A 72 21.37 -4.36 9.86
CA PRO A 72 21.03 -4.63 8.47
C PRO A 72 20.42 -6.03 8.32
N PHE A 73 19.80 -6.29 7.16
CA PHE A 73 19.34 -7.64 6.84
C PHE A 73 20.54 -8.56 6.59
N ASN A 74 20.50 -9.78 7.12
CA ASN A 74 21.58 -10.75 6.94
C ASN A 74 21.62 -11.32 5.51
N THR A 75 20.46 -11.44 4.84
CA THR A 75 20.38 -11.96 3.48
C THR A 75 19.63 -11.01 2.55
N LYS A 76 20.01 -11.04 1.26
CA LYS A 76 19.29 -10.33 0.19
C LYS A 76 17.81 -10.73 0.13
N ASN A 77 17.52 -12.01 0.37
CA ASN A 77 16.16 -12.54 0.36
C ASN A 77 15.29 -11.95 1.47
N ASP A 78 15.84 -11.77 2.67
CA ASP A 78 15.10 -11.18 3.79
C ASP A 78 14.71 -9.73 3.50
N ALA A 79 15.66 -8.93 3.00
CA ALA A 79 15.39 -7.55 2.57
C ALA A 79 14.34 -7.51 1.45
N TRP A 80 14.43 -8.45 0.49
CA TRP A 80 13.46 -8.56 -0.60
C TRP A 80 12.06 -8.90 -0.10
N LEU A 81 11.91 -9.91 0.78
CA LEU A 81 10.63 -10.30 1.36
C LEU A 81 9.96 -9.14 2.10
N VAL A 82 10.71 -8.40 2.91
CA VAL A 82 10.18 -7.24 3.63
C VAL A 82 9.82 -6.10 2.67
N SER A 83 10.62 -5.86 1.63
CA SER A 83 10.28 -4.86 0.61
C SER A 83 8.95 -5.18 -0.10
N ASN A 84 8.71 -6.46 -0.41
CA ASN A 84 7.46 -6.90 -1.03
C ASN A 84 6.26 -6.78 -0.09
N LEU A 85 6.45 -7.05 1.20
CA LEU A 85 5.41 -6.80 2.19
C LEU A 85 5.01 -5.32 2.22
N VAL A 86 6.00 -4.41 2.20
CA VAL A 86 5.74 -2.97 2.19
C VAL A 86 5.05 -2.56 0.90
N ILE A 87 5.48 -3.05 -0.26
CA ILE A 87 4.78 -2.83 -1.54
C ILE A 87 3.33 -3.30 -1.45
N ASN A 88 3.07 -4.50 -0.92
CA ASN A 88 1.71 -5.03 -0.78
C ASN A 88 0.84 -4.15 0.12
N LYS A 89 1.36 -3.69 1.27
CA LYS A 89 0.66 -2.76 2.16
C LYS A 89 0.31 -1.44 1.43
N LEU A 90 1.28 -0.87 0.70
CA LEU A 90 1.06 0.35 -0.09
C LEU A 90 -0.01 0.16 -1.18
N LEU A 91 0.07 -0.93 -1.94
CA LEU A 91 -0.88 -1.26 -3.01
C LEU A 91 -2.30 -1.57 -2.49
N ASN A 92 -2.44 -1.90 -1.21
CA ASN A 92 -3.71 -2.12 -0.53
C ASN A 92 -4.19 -0.90 0.28
N LYS A 93 -3.48 0.23 0.22
CA LYS A 93 -3.78 1.44 1.01
C LYS A 93 -3.77 1.18 2.53
N GLU A 94 -2.99 0.20 2.96
CA GLU A 94 -2.75 -0.13 4.37
C GLU A 94 -1.58 0.69 4.92
N ASN A 95 -1.43 0.72 6.25
CA ASN A 95 -0.26 1.33 6.88
C ASN A 95 1.01 0.54 6.52
N PRO A 96 2.01 1.15 5.87
CA PRO A 96 3.23 0.46 5.41
C PRO A 96 4.22 0.13 6.54
N VAL A 97 3.92 0.51 7.79
CA VAL A 97 4.74 0.14 8.94
C VAL A 97 4.82 -1.39 9.04
N VAL A 98 6.05 -1.89 9.03
CA VAL A 98 6.38 -3.28 9.29
C VAL A 98 6.50 -3.46 10.79
N THR A 99 5.82 -4.48 11.33
CA THR A 99 5.79 -4.81 12.75
C THR A 99 6.67 -6.02 13.06
N LEU A 100 6.89 -6.31 14.35
CA LEU A 100 7.58 -7.55 14.76
C LEU A 100 6.82 -8.80 14.29
N ASN A 101 5.49 -8.79 14.36
CA ASN A 101 4.65 -9.90 13.91
C ASN A 101 4.79 -10.14 12.39
N ASP A 102 4.92 -9.07 11.60
CA ASP A 102 5.19 -9.19 10.16
C ASP A 102 6.52 -9.91 9.89
N LEU A 103 7.58 -9.55 10.63
CA LEU A 103 8.89 -10.19 10.50
C LEU A 103 8.85 -11.67 10.91
N GLU A 104 8.10 -11.99 11.97
CA GLU A 104 7.90 -13.37 12.42
C GLU A 104 7.16 -14.21 11.39
N ASN A 105 6.09 -13.67 10.79
CA ASN A 105 5.33 -14.35 9.73
C ASN A 105 6.18 -14.59 8.47
N LEU A 106 7.14 -13.70 8.20
CA LEU A 106 8.11 -13.86 7.12
C LEU A 106 9.33 -14.72 7.50
N ASN A 107 9.37 -15.26 8.72
CA ASN A 107 10.49 -16.04 9.27
C ASN A 107 11.84 -15.31 9.24
N ILE A 108 11.82 -13.98 9.34
CA ILE A 108 13.05 -13.17 9.37
C ILE A 108 13.72 -13.34 10.73
N LYS A 109 14.93 -13.90 10.72
CA LYS A 109 15.71 -14.08 11.94
C LYS A 109 16.35 -12.76 12.34
N VAL A 110 15.92 -12.21 13.48
CA VAL A 110 16.56 -11.05 14.09
C VAL A 110 17.29 -11.51 15.35
N LEU A 111 18.61 -11.25 15.42
CA LEU A 111 19.47 -11.73 16.51
C LEU A 111 19.32 -10.94 17.82
N ASN A 112 18.68 -9.76 17.80
CA ASN A 112 18.46 -8.91 18.98
C ASN A 112 16.97 -8.71 19.28
N ARG A 113 16.28 -9.75 19.73
CA ARG A 113 15.01 -9.59 20.46
C ARG A 113 15.39 -9.28 21.92
N GLN A 114 15.48 -8.00 22.28
CA GLN A 114 15.60 -7.59 23.68
C GLN A 114 14.27 -6.98 24.13
#